data_AF-I3S153-F1
#
_entry.id   AF-I3S153-F1
#
_cell.length_a   1.000
_cell.length_b   1.000
_cell.length_c   1.000
_cell.angle_alpha   90.00
_cell.angle_beta   90.00
_cell.angle_gamma   90.00
#
_symmetry.space_group_name_H-M   'P 1'
#
loop_
_entity.id
_entity.type
_entity.pdbx_description
1 polymer ?
#
loop_
_entity_poly.entity_id
_entity_poly.type
_entity_poly.pdbx_seq_one_letter_code
_entity_poly.pdbx_strand_id
1 'polypeptide(L)'
;MKMKPGEILLLLLCLKVFIYAVIDAPETCPANDLGKCGDSDEWKGEFFPGISKIKYEGPSSKNPLSFKWYNAEEEILGKKMKDWFRFSVAFWHTFRGTGGDPFGAPTKHWPWEDGSNSVSMAKRRMRANFELINKLGVDFWCFHDRDIAPDGKTLEESNSNLDEVLFGAVEKV
;
A
#
# COMPACT_ATOMS: atom_id res chain seq x y z
N MET A 1 -10.66 -39.11 -35.86
CA MET A 1 -11.97 -38.63 -35.36
C MET A 1 -12.21 -37.26 -35.98
N LYS A 2 -13.16 -37.11 -36.92
CA LYS A 2 -13.45 -35.83 -37.60
C LYS A 2 -14.48 -35.07 -36.77
N MET A 3 -14.05 -34.04 -36.04
CA MET A 3 -14.97 -33.16 -35.33
C MET A 3 -15.72 -32.27 -36.31
N LYS A 4 -17.02 -32.07 -36.07
CA LYS A 4 -17.85 -31.20 -36.91
C LYS A 4 -17.51 -29.73 -36.64
N PRO A 5 -17.69 -28.82 -37.61
CA PRO A 5 -17.37 -27.40 -37.44
C PRO A 5 -18.01 -26.74 -36.20
N GLY A 6 -19.23 -27.14 -35.85
CA GLY A 6 -19.92 -26.66 -34.64
C GLY A 6 -19.31 -27.17 -33.33
N GLU A 7 -18.72 -28.37 -33.31
CA GLU A 7 -18.05 -28.94 -32.15
C GLU A 7 -16.70 -28.24 -31.91
N ILE A 8 -16.00 -27.85 -32.98
CA ILE A 8 -14.77 -27.05 -32.91
C ILE A 8 -15.07 -25.65 -32.36
N LEU A 9 -16.14 -25.01 -32.83
CA LEU A 9 -16.57 -23.69 -32.33
C LEU A 9 -16.97 -23.75 -30.85
N LEU A 10 -17.68 -24.80 -30.44
CA LEU A 10 -18.06 -25.01 -29.03
C LEU A 10 -16.82 -25.26 -28.16
N LEU A 11 -15.86 -26.06 -28.62
CA LEU A 11 -14.61 -26.30 -27.88
C LEU A 11 -13.76 -25.03 -27.74
N LEU A 12 -13.71 -24.18 -28.77
CA LEU A 12 -13.01 -22.89 -28.71
C LEU A 12 -13.72 -21.88 -27.78
N LEU A 13 -15.06 -21.89 -27.75
CA LEU A 13 -15.85 -21.10 -26.80
C LEU A 13 -15.64 -21.57 -25.36
N CYS A 14 -15.70 -22.88 -25.12
CA CYS A 14 -15.43 -23.46 -23.80
C CYS A 14 -13.98 -23.20 -23.35
N LEU A 15 -13.00 -23.31 -24.25
CA LEU A 15 -11.60 -23.01 -23.94
C LEU A 15 -11.39 -21.52 -23.63
N LYS A 16 -12.05 -20.60 -24.34
CA LYS A 16 -12.05 -19.16 -24.01
C LYS A 16 -12.65 -18.90 -22.63
N VAL A 17 -13.81 -19.48 -22.31
CA VAL A 17 -14.45 -19.34 -21.00
C VAL A 17 -13.55 -19.87 -19.87
N PHE A 18 -12.87 -21.00 -20.08
CA PHE A 18 -11.88 -21.52 -19.13
C PHE A 18 -10.65 -20.63 -18.98
N ILE A 19 -10.14 -20.03 -20.07
CA ILE A 19 -8.99 -19.11 -20.00
C ILE A 19 -9.36 -17.82 -19.24
N TYR A 20 -10.58 -17.29 -19.42
CA TYR A 20 -11.05 -16.12 -18.65
C TYR A 20 -11.33 -16.44 -17.17
N ALA A 21 -11.72 -17.68 -16.83
CA ALA A 21 -11.98 -18.07 -15.44
C ALA A 21 -10.73 -18.43 -14.63
N VAL A 22 -9.58 -18.64 -15.28
CA VAL A 22 -8.30 -18.99 -14.61
C VAL A 22 -7.44 -17.75 -14.32
N ILE A 23 -7.85 -16.55 -14.77
CA ILE A 23 -7.22 -15.27 -14.45
C ILE A 23 -8.18 -14.48 -13.55
N ASP A 24 -8.34 -14.88 -12.29
CA ASP A 24 -9.04 -14.04 -11.31
C ASP A 24 -8.15 -13.84 -10.08
N ALA A 25 -7.36 -12.76 -10.13
CA ALA A 25 -6.83 -11.97 -9.01
C ALA A 25 -6.21 -10.68 -9.61
N PRO A 26 -6.45 -9.49 -9.04
CA PRO A 26 -6.41 -9.26 -7.60
C PRO A 26 -7.62 -8.47 -7.07
N GLU A 27 -8.49 -9.08 -6.26
CA GLU A 27 -9.37 -8.29 -5.40
C GLU A 27 -8.66 -8.00 -4.07
N THR A 28 -8.39 -6.72 -3.74
CA THR A 28 -8.25 -6.33 -2.32
C THR A 28 -8.63 -4.86 -1.98
N CYS A 29 -9.88 -4.62 -1.61
CA CYS A 29 -10.13 -3.87 -0.38
C CYS A 29 -11.24 -4.59 0.40
N PRO A 30 -11.06 -4.86 1.70
CA PRO A 30 -11.38 -3.81 2.68
C PRO A 30 -10.52 -3.86 3.95
N ALA A 31 -10.22 -2.71 4.56
CA ALA A 31 -9.66 -2.63 5.93
C ALA A 31 -10.76 -2.39 7.02
N ASN A 32 -12.00 -2.72 6.60
CA ASN A 32 -13.38 -2.84 7.15
C ASN A 32 -13.88 -1.95 8.34
N ASP A 33 -15.19 -1.65 8.50
CA ASP A 33 -16.36 -2.55 8.49
C ASP A 33 -17.35 -2.46 7.29
N LEU A 34 -17.52 -3.62 6.62
CA LEU A 34 -18.72 -4.11 5.88
C LEU A 34 -18.93 -3.86 4.36
N GLY A 35 -17.88 -3.58 3.57
CA GLY A 35 -17.85 -3.99 2.14
C GLY A 35 -17.56 -2.91 1.08
N LYS A 36 -17.02 -3.41 -0.06
CA LYS A 36 -16.48 -2.72 -1.27
C LYS A 36 -15.48 -1.59 -1.00
N CYS A 37 -14.55 -1.35 -1.93
CA CYS A 37 -13.63 -0.21 -1.83
C CYS A 37 -14.47 1.08 -1.81
N GLY A 38 -14.65 1.68 -0.63
CA GLY A 38 -15.43 2.91 -0.48
C GLY A 38 -14.65 4.10 -1.00
N ASP A 39 -15.28 4.91 -1.85
CA ASP A 39 -14.76 6.19 -2.36
C ASP A 39 -14.95 7.35 -1.36
N SER A 40 -15.41 7.08 -0.14
CA SER A 40 -15.62 8.13 0.87
C SER A 40 -14.28 8.65 1.39
N ASP A 41 -14.16 9.97 1.48
CA ASP A 41 -12.97 10.61 2.06
C ASP A 41 -12.74 10.25 3.54
N GLU A 42 -13.82 9.89 4.24
CA GLU A 42 -13.80 9.33 5.59
C GLU A 42 -13.52 7.82 5.57
N TRP A 43 -12.33 7.44 6.02
CA TRP A 43 -11.94 6.05 6.23
C TRP A 43 -12.11 5.69 7.72
N LYS A 44 -12.87 4.63 8.03
CA LYS A 44 -13.24 4.25 9.42
C LYS A 44 -12.58 2.94 9.92
N GLY A 45 -11.64 2.35 9.16
CA GLY A 45 -10.96 1.10 9.52
C GLY A 45 -9.46 1.26 9.80
N GLU A 46 -8.76 0.17 10.12
CA GLU A 46 -7.30 0.11 10.28
C GLU A 46 -6.66 -0.77 9.20
N PHE A 47 -5.58 -0.31 8.57
CA PHE A 47 -4.81 -1.11 7.61
C PHE A 47 -3.90 -2.14 8.29
N PHE A 48 -3.50 -1.89 9.54
CA PHE A 48 -2.67 -2.79 10.34
C PHE A 48 -3.38 -3.19 11.64
N PRO A 49 -4.50 -3.94 11.56
CA PRO A 49 -5.27 -4.31 12.74
C PRO A 49 -4.45 -5.18 13.70
N GLY A 50 -4.61 -4.95 15.00
CA GLY A 50 -3.88 -5.68 16.04
C GLY A 50 -2.43 -5.24 16.25
N ILE A 51 -1.93 -4.30 15.44
CA ILE A 51 -0.61 -3.67 15.64
C ILE A 51 -0.81 -2.32 16.33
N SER A 52 -0.43 -2.22 17.59
CA SER A 52 -0.37 -0.94 18.29
C SER A 52 0.91 -0.16 17.94
N LYS A 53 0.99 1.10 18.38
CA LYS A 53 2.24 1.87 18.30
C LYS A 53 3.40 1.11 18.96
N ILE A 54 4.50 0.95 18.21
CA ILE A 54 5.69 0.22 18.61
C ILE A 54 6.41 1.01 19.70
N LYS A 55 6.66 0.36 20.83
CA LYS A 55 7.27 0.96 22.01
C LYS A 55 8.70 0.48 22.18
N TYR A 56 9.52 1.28 22.87
CA TYR A 56 10.80 0.82 23.39
C TYR A 56 10.59 -0.06 24.64
N GLU A 57 11.22 -1.22 24.65
CA GLU A 57 11.16 -2.18 25.78
C GLU A 57 12.56 -2.64 26.25
N GLY A 58 13.62 -2.12 25.64
CA GLY A 58 15.00 -2.42 26.01
C GLY A 58 15.56 -3.74 25.45
N PRO A 59 16.88 -3.95 25.62
CA PRO A 59 17.63 -4.99 24.89
C PRO A 59 17.32 -6.42 25.32
N SER A 60 16.71 -6.61 26.50
CA SER A 60 16.30 -7.93 27.00
C SER A 60 14.92 -8.37 26.50
N SER A 61 14.13 -7.46 25.91
CA SER A 61 12.78 -7.78 25.45
C SER A 61 12.78 -8.89 24.39
N LYS A 62 11.79 -9.77 24.51
CA LYS A 62 11.50 -10.86 23.57
C LYS A 62 10.30 -10.56 22.68
N ASN A 63 9.57 -9.48 22.93
CA ASN A 63 8.46 -9.05 22.08
C ASN A 63 9.03 -8.68 20.69
N PRO A 64 8.66 -9.33 19.58
CA PRO A 64 9.18 -8.97 18.26
C PRO A 64 8.76 -7.55 17.84
N LEU A 65 7.61 -7.06 18.28
CA LEU A 65 7.00 -5.77 17.91
C LEU A 65 7.30 -4.67 18.95
N SER A 66 8.58 -4.56 19.32
CA SER A 66 9.10 -3.50 20.19
C SER A 66 10.50 -3.07 19.75
N PHE A 67 10.89 -1.84 20.05
CA PHE A 67 12.27 -1.40 19.88
C PHE A 67 13.12 -1.87 21.07
N LYS A 68 14.29 -2.44 20.76
CA LYS A 68 15.24 -2.95 21.77
C LYS A 68 16.33 -1.94 22.08
N TRP A 69 16.62 -1.09 21.10
CA TRP A 69 17.72 -0.13 21.13
C TRP A 69 17.29 1.28 20.76
N TYR A 70 16.29 1.42 19.90
CA TYR A 70 15.78 2.73 19.53
C TYR A 70 14.80 3.23 20.59
N ASN A 71 15.26 4.15 21.43
CA ASN A 71 14.42 4.95 22.32
C ASN A 71 14.43 6.39 21.81
N ALA A 72 13.34 6.80 21.14
CA ALA A 72 13.23 8.10 20.48
C ALA A 72 13.56 9.29 21.41
N GLU A 73 13.28 9.18 22.70
CA GLU A 73 13.45 10.24 23.70
C GLU A 73 14.78 10.13 24.49
N GLU A 74 15.57 9.08 24.28
CA GLU A 74 16.89 8.96 24.90
C GLU A 74 17.85 10.01 24.34
N GLU A 75 18.49 10.76 25.24
CA GLU A 75 19.47 11.78 24.87
C GLU A 75 20.87 11.18 24.76
N ILE A 76 21.48 11.34 23.60
CA ILE A 76 22.88 10.99 23.33
C ILE A 76 23.62 12.28 23.00
N LEU A 77 24.60 12.62 23.83
CA LEU A 77 25.43 13.82 23.67
C LEU A 77 24.58 15.10 23.52
N GLY A 78 23.52 15.22 24.32
CA GLY A 78 22.64 16.40 24.36
C GLY A 78 21.63 16.51 23.21
N LYS A 79 21.40 15.43 22.44
CA LYS A 79 20.38 15.37 21.39
C LYS A 79 19.64 14.03 21.45
N LYS A 80 18.31 14.06 21.28
CA LYS A 80 17.47 12.86 21.30
C LYS A 80 17.82 11.93 20.13
N MET A 81 17.70 10.61 20.33
CA MET A 81 17.96 9.64 19.26
C MET A 81 17.17 9.94 17.98
N LYS A 82 15.89 10.33 18.09
CA LYS A 82 15.06 10.66 16.91
C LYS A 82 15.65 11.80 16.06
N ASP A 83 16.30 12.77 16.70
CA ASP A 83 16.91 13.92 16.04
C ASP A 83 18.28 13.57 15.42
N TRP A 84 18.95 12.54 15.94
CA TRP A 84 20.15 11.97 15.32
C TRP A 84 19.81 11.14 14.09
N PHE A 85 18.90 10.18 14.24
CA PHE A 85 18.64 9.18 13.22
C PHE A 85 17.71 9.67 12.13
N ARG A 86 16.69 10.47 12.48
CA ARG A 86 15.72 11.05 11.55
C ARG A 86 15.19 9.99 10.56
N PHE A 87 14.78 8.84 11.10
CA PHE A 87 14.35 7.71 10.28
C PHE A 87 13.21 8.09 9.34
N SER A 88 13.29 7.57 8.11
CA SER A 88 12.34 7.84 7.04
C SER A 88 11.79 6.55 6.46
N VAL A 89 10.48 6.52 6.19
CA VAL A 89 9.83 5.44 5.45
C VAL A 89 9.91 5.71 3.95
N ALA A 90 10.50 4.78 3.19
CA ALA A 90 10.51 4.83 1.73
C ALA A 90 9.17 4.33 1.17
N PHE A 91 8.39 5.22 0.56
CA PHE A 91 7.02 4.93 0.14
C PHE A 91 6.96 3.86 -0.96
N TRP A 92 7.83 3.93 -1.97
CA TRP A 92 7.87 2.99 -3.09
C TRP A 92 8.03 1.53 -2.64
N HIS A 93 8.96 1.25 -1.72
CA HIS A 93 9.16 -0.12 -1.25
C HIS A 93 8.05 -0.59 -0.31
N THR A 94 7.52 0.31 0.51
CA THR A 94 6.60 -0.05 1.60
C THR A 94 5.16 -0.22 1.10
N PHE A 95 4.69 0.68 0.23
CA PHE A 95 3.28 0.74 -0.17
C PHE A 95 3.04 0.36 -1.63
N ARG A 96 4.08 0.35 -2.48
CA ARG A 96 3.97 -0.02 -3.91
C ARG A 96 4.68 -1.32 -4.26
N GLY A 97 5.60 -1.79 -3.43
CA GLY A 97 6.36 -3.01 -3.68
C GLY A 97 5.48 -4.27 -3.68
N THR A 98 5.38 -4.94 -4.83
CA THR A 98 4.54 -6.13 -5.01
C THR A 98 5.26 -7.46 -4.75
N GLY A 99 6.57 -7.41 -4.51
CA GLY A 99 7.41 -8.60 -4.31
C GLY A 99 7.68 -9.41 -5.58
N GLY A 100 7.33 -8.90 -6.76
CA GLY A 100 7.75 -9.46 -8.04
C GLY A 100 9.21 -9.14 -8.35
N ASP A 101 9.81 -9.93 -9.22
CA ASP A 101 11.19 -9.78 -9.69
C ASP A 101 11.30 -10.14 -11.19
N PRO A 102 12.47 -9.96 -11.85
CA PRO A 102 12.62 -10.26 -13.28
C PRO A 102 12.36 -11.73 -13.67
N PHE A 103 12.23 -12.63 -12.71
CA PHE A 103 12.07 -14.07 -12.88
C PHE A 103 10.75 -14.62 -12.30
N GLY A 104 9.93 -13.78 -11.65
CA GLY A 104 8.75 -14.22 -10.90
C GLY A 104 7.66 -13.16 -10.77
N ALA A 105 6.41 -13.62 -10.74
CA ALA A 105 5.23 -12.78 -10.60
C ALA A 105 5.13 -12.13 -9.20
N PRO A 106 4.33 -11.05 -9.04
CA PRO A 106 3.97 -10.50 -7.74
C PRO A 106 3.53 -11.54 -6.71
N THR A 107 3.92 -11.34 -5.45
CA THR A 107 3.59 -12.24 -4.33
C THR A 107 2.82 -11.54 -3.21
N LYS A 108 2.73 -10.20 -3.24
CA LYS A 108 2.05 -9.39 -2.23
C LYS A 108 0.79 -8.76 -2.82
N HIS A 109 -0.32 -8.90 -2.09
CA HIS A 109 -1.59 -8.26 -2.38
C HIS A 109 -1.96 -7.39 -1.18
N TRP A 110 -1.99 -6.07 -1.38
CA TRP A 110 -2.10 -5.11 -0.29
C TRP A 110 -3.55 -4.67 -0.04
N PRO A 111 -4.00 -4.53 1.21
CA PRO A 111 -5.39 -4.15 1.54
C PRO A 111 -5.75 -2.69 1.19
N TRP A 112 -4.76 -1.92 0.75
CA TRP A 112 -4.88 -0.56 0.24
C TRP A 112 -4.77 -0.49 -1.29
N GLU A 113 -4.85 -1.62 -2.02
CA GLU A 113 -4.78 -1.69 -3.48
C GLU A 113 -5.99 -2.45 -4.07
N ASP A 114 -6.82 -1.77 -4.86
CA ASP A 114 -7.94 -2.39 -5.60
C ASP A 114 -7.59 -2.82 -7.02
N GLY A 115 -6.31 -2.73 -7.39
CA GLY A 115 -5.83 -3.00 -8.75
C GLY A 115 -5.99 -1.82 -9.72
N SER A 116 -6.62 -0.72 -9.33
CA SER A 116 -6.66 0.52 -10.09
C SER A 116 -5.45 1.42 -9.80
N ASN A 117 -5.12 2.29 -10.74
CA ASN A 117 -4.19 3.39 -10.52
C ASN A 117 -4.97 4.71 -10.46
N SER A 118 -5.99 4.79 -9.61
CA SER A 118 -6.85 5.97 -9.46
C SER A 118 -6.35 6.92 -8.37
N VAL A 119 -6.83 8.18 -8.40
CA VAL A 119 -6.54 9.17 -7.35
C VAL A 119 -7.15 8.74 -6.00
N SER A 120 -8.34 8.13 -6.00
CA SER A 120 -8.95 7.59 -4.78
C SER A 120 -8.08 6.49 -4.16
N MET A 121 -7.50 5.62 -4.99
CA MET A 121 -6.56 4.58 -4.55
C MET A 121 -5.25 5.15 -4.01
N ALA A 122 -4.71 6.18 -4.66
CA ALA A 122 -3.58 6.94 -4.17
C ALA A 122 -3.85 7.53 -2.76
N LYS A 123 -5.00 8.19 -2.56
CA LYS A 123 -5.42 8.70 -1.25
C LYS A 123 -5.57 7.58 -0.21
N ARG A 124 -6.07 6.40 -0.60
CA ARG A 124 -6.16 5.20 0.28
C ARG A 124 -4.78 4.74 0.73
N ARG A 125 -3.82 4.62 -0.19
CA ARG A 125 -2.41 4.34 0.09
C ARG A 125 -1.78 5.33 1.05
N MET A 126 -2.03 6.62 0.86
CA MET A 126 -1.54 7.68 1.75
C MET A 126 -2.03 7.49 3.19
N ARG A 127 -3.30 7.09 3.38
CA ARG A 127 -3.83 6.79 4.72
C ARG A 127 -3.08 5.61 5.38
N ALA A 128 -2.80 4.55 4.63
CA ALA A 128 -1.99 3.42 5.13
C ALA A 128 -0.56 3.85 5.50
N ASN A 129 0.05 4.75 4.73
CA ASN A 129 1.35 5.34 5.04
C ASN A 129 1.37 6.08 6.36
N PHE A 130 0.43 7.01 6.58
CA PHE A 130 0.36 7.75 7.84
C PHE A 130 0.03 6.86 9.04
N GLU A 131 -0.79 5.82 8.88
CA GLU A 131 -1.02 4.84 9.94
C GLU A 131 0.28 4.12 10.32
N LEU A 132 1.04 3.63 9.34
CA LEU A 132 2.31 2.95 9.60
C LEU A 132 3.33 3.87 10.27
N ILE A 133 3.51 5.08 9.75
CA ILE A 133 4.43 6.09 10.28
C ILE A 133 4.10 6.39 11.75
N ASN A 134 2.82 6.61 12.06
CA ASN A 134 2.37 6.85 13.43
C ASN A 134 2.62 5.62 14.34
N LYS A 135 2.32 4.41 13.85
CA LYS A 135 2.56 3.16 14.59
C LYS A 135 4.05 2.90 14.81
N LEU A 136 4.93 3.27 13.88
CA LEU A 136 6.38 3.18 14.08
C LEU A 136 6.94 4.29 14.97
N GLY A 137 6.27 5.45 15.05
CA GLY A 137 6.76 6.62 15.77
C GLY A 137 7.95 7.29 15.06
N VAL A 138 7.86 7.39 13.74
CA VAL A 138 8.84 8.08 12.88
C VAL A 138 8.23 9.35 12.29
N ASP A 139 9.06 10.34 11.98
CA ASP A 139 8.59 11.67 11.58
C ASP A 139 8.82 11.97 10.09
N PHE A 140 9.59 11.12 9.39
CA PHE A 140 9.96 11.34 8.00
C PHE A 140 9.46 10.22 7.09
N TRP A 141 9.25 10.57 5.84
CA TRP A 141 8.98 9.66 4.75
C TRP A 141 9.47 10.27 3.44
N CYS A 142 9.71 9.42 2.44
CA CYS A 142 10.20 9.83 1.13
C CYS A 142 9.37 9.16 0.05
N PHE A 143 9.17 9.86 -1.07
CA PHE A 143 8.37 9.38 -2.20
C PHE A 143 8.92 9.91 -3.52
N HIS A 144 8.66 9.18 -4.61
CA HIS A 144 8.60 9.76 -5.95
C HIS A 144 7.16 10.18 -6.22
N ASP A 145 6.98 11.18 -7.08
CA ASP A 145 5.66 11.67 -7.49
C ASP A 145 4.72 10.55 -7.98
N ARG A 146 5.24 9.60 -8.78
CA ARG A 146 4.48 8.46 -9.30
C ARG A 146 4.23 7.32 -8.30
N ASP A 147 4.84 7.39 -7.12
CA ASP A 147 4.49 6.46 -6.04
C ASP A 147 3.16 6.86 -5.38
N ILE A 148 2.93 8.16 -5.26
CA ILE A 148 1.82 8.73 -4.50
C ILE A 148 0.66 9.13 -5.40
N ALA A 149 0.87 9.47 -6.66
CA ALA A 149 -0.20 9.90 -7.57
C ALA A 149 -0.11 9.20 -8.94
N PRO A 150 -1.26 8.90 -9.57
CA PRO A 150 -1.28 8.32 -10.89
C PRO A 150 -0.92 9.34 -11.98
N ASP A 151 -0.31 8.84 -13.05
CA ASP A 151 -0.13 9.59 -14.28
C ASP A 151 -1.47 9.89 -14.96
N GLY A 152 -1.53 11.03 -15.64
CA GLY A 152 -2.62 11.41 -16.52
C GLY A 152 -2.26 11.19 -17.99
N LYS A 153 -3.24 11.41 -18.88
CA LYS A 153 -3.01 11.38 -20.34
C LYS A 153 -2.20 12.59 -20.81
N THR A 154 -2.15 13.65 -20.01
CA THR A 154 -1.33 14.84 -20.23
C THR A 154 -0.52 15.17 -18.99
N LEU A 155 0.49 16.03 -19.15
CA LEU A 155 1.27 16.56 -18.02
C LEU A 155 0.37 17.38 -17.08
N GLU A 156 -0.56 18.15 -17.63
CA GLU A 156 -1.53 18.94 -16.86
C GLU A 156 -2.41 18.04 -15.98
N GLU A 157 -2.94 16.95 -16.53
CA GLU A 157 -3.71 15.96 -15.75
C GLU A 157 -2.85 15.26 -14.69
N SER A 158 -1.61 14.90 -15.03
CA SER A 158 -0.68 14.29 -14.06
C SER A 158 -0.39 15.20 -12.87
N ASN A 159 -0.20 16.50 -13.13
CA ASN A 159 0.04 17.48 -12.08
C ASN A 159 -1.22 17.71 -11.23
N SER A 160 -2.39 17.80 -11.86
CA SER A 160 -3.67 17.90 -11.14
C SER A 160 -3.90 16.71 -10.22
N ASN A 161 -3.60 15.49 -10.66
CA ASN A 161 -3.70 14.29 -9.83
C ASN A 161 -2.75 14.35 -8.63
N LEU A 162 -1.51 14.80 -8.85
CA LEU A 162 -0.51 14.95 -7.78
C LEU A 162 -0.95 15.99 -6.74
N ASP A 163 -1.41 17.15 -7.19
CA ASP A 163 -1.91 18.22 -6.32
C ASP A 163 -3.08 17.75 -5.46
N GLU A 164 -4.02 16.99 -6.05
CA GLU A 164 -5.18 16.46 -5.33
C GLU A 164 -4.78 15.46 -4.21
N VAL A 165 -3.78 14.62 -4.47
CA VAL A 165 -3.27 13.68 -3.45
C VAL A 165 -2.53 14.42 -2.34
N LEU A 166 -1.71 15.41 -2.70
CA LEU A 166 -0.93 16.20 -1.74
C LEU A 166 -1.83 17.05 -0.84
N PHE A 167 -2.88 17.68 -1.38
CA PHE A 167 -3.83 18.46 -0.59
C PHE A 167 -4.44 17.62 0.54
N GLY A 168 -4.89 16.40 0.23
CA GLY A 168 -5.43 15.48 1.24
C GLY A 168 -4.38 14.92 2.22
N ALA A 169 -3.09 14.95 1.87
CA ALA A 169 -2.01 14.55 2.77
C ALA A 169 -1.69 15.63 3.81
N VAL A 170 -1.80 16.92 3.45
CA VAL A 170 -1.55 18.06 4.35
C VAL A 170 -2.60 18.15 5.47
N GLU A 171 -3.85 17.77 5.21
CA GLU A 171 -4.91 17.80 6.23
C GLU A 171 -4.77 16.72 7.32
N LYS A 172 -3.86 15.75 7.15
CA LYS A 172 -3.71 14.58 8.04
C LYS A 172 -2.39 14.53 8.82
N VAL A 173 -1.53 15.54 8.64
CA VAL A 173 -0.28 15.74 9.39
C VAL A 173 -0.53 16.64 10.58
#